data_AF-A0A1I2BJB1-F1
#
_entry.id   AF-A0A1I2BJB1-F1
#
_cell.length_a   1.000
_cell.length_b   1.000
_cell.length_c   1.000
_cell.angle_alpha   90.00
_cell.angle_beta   90.00
_cell.angle_gamma   90.00
#
_symmetry.space_group_name_H-M   'P 1'
#
loop_
_entity.id
_entity.type
_entity.pdbx_description
1 polymer ?
#
loop_
_entity_poly.entity_id
_entity_poly.type
_entity_poly.pdbx_seq_one_letter_code
_entity_poly.pdbx_strand_id
1 'polypeptide(L)'
;MNARFALLMTGLLCAGAAMAGDADRVAASHGWIRVMPGALPAGGYVVLENHGDRAVSLSAASSPAYAEVMLHKSSTDTGMGRMEKVDALSIPAHGKAALSPGGYHLMLMKAAAPVKVGDKVRVTLRFADGSTLDTEFEAKPANTVDGGDMSQMHHH
;
A
#
# COMPACT_ATOMS: atom_id res chain seq x y z
N MET A 1 52.31 42.79 29.99
CA MET A 1 51.67 43.10 28.70
C MET A 1 50.72 41.97 28.36
N ASN A 2 49.52 42.34 27.93
CA ASN A 2 48.31 41.54 27.83
C ASN A 2 48.31 40.60 26.61
N ALA A 3 47.62 39.46 26.71
CA ALA A 3 46.59 39.09 25.72
C ALA A 3 45.79 37.88 26.23
N ARG A 4 44.49 38.13 26.44
CA ARG A 4 43.45 37.13 26.68
C ARG A 4 43.16 36.42 25.35
N PHE A 5 43.16 35.09 25.33
CA PHE A 5 42.58 34.34 24.22
C PHE A 5 41.34 33.59 24.72
N ALA A 6 40.18 34.22 24.51
CA ALA A 6 38.90 33.56 24.63
C ALA A 6 38.67 32.79 23.32
N LEU A 7 38.71 31.45 23.37
CA LEU A 7 38.33 30.62 22.24
C LEU A 7 36.84 30.29 22.39
N LEU A 8 36.03 30.89 21.51
CA LEU A 8 34.60 30.64 21.39
C LEU A 8 34.34 29.17 21.01
N MET A 9 33.45 28.53 21.77
CA MET A 9 32.75 27.30 21.38
C MET A 9 31.85 27.57 20.16
N THR A 10 32.09 26.90 19.05
CA THR A 10 31.10 26.78 17.96
C THR A 10 30.58 25.35 17.95
N GLY A 11 29.48 25.13 18.68
CA GLY A 11 28.70 23.89 18.60
C GLY A 11 27.96 23.85 17.27
N LEU A 12 28.43 23.01 16.35
CA LEU A 12 27.74 22.71 15.11
C LEU A 12 26.53 21.83 15.44
N LEU A 13 25.35 22.45 15.58
CA LEU A 13 24.08 21.76 15.72
C LEU A 13 23.72 21.17 14.34
N CYS A 14 24.11 19.91 14.09
CA CYS A 14 23.57 19.14 12.97
C CYS A 14 22.10 18.81 13.26
N ALA A 15 21.19 19.71 12.89
CA ALA A 15 19.77 19.39 12.76
C ALA A 15 19.62 18.41 11.58
N GLY A 16 19.49 17.12 11.88
CA GLY A 16 19.19 16.10 10.89
C GLY A 16 17.82 16.37 10.27
N ALA A 17 17.80 16.84 9.03
CA ALA A 17 16.58 16.88 8.24
C ALA A 17 16.12 15.43 8.02
N ALA A 18 15.02 15.05 8.65
CA ALA A 18 14.33 13.81 8.31
C ALA A 18 13.93 13.91 6.83
N MET A 19 14.60 13.15 5.96
CA MET A 19 14.23 13.06 4.56
C MET A 19 12.87 12.36 4.48
N ALA A 20 11.88 13.04 3.90
CA ALA A 20 10.58 12.45 3.64
C ALA A 20 10.74 11.24 2.71
N GLY A 21 10.23 10.10 3.16
CA GLY A 21 10.24 8.86 2.39
C GLY A 21 9.20 8.90 1.27
N ASP A 22 9.27 7.94 0.36
CA ASP A 22 8.31 7.81 -0.74
C ASP A 22 6.89 7.57 -0.22
N ALA A 23 6.73 6.87 0.92
CA ALA A 23 5.45 6.69 1.59
C ALA A 23 4.77 8.02 1.96
N ASP A 24 5.53 9.05 2.35
CA ASP A 24 4.99 10.35 2.76
C ASP A 24 4.34 11.11 1.59
N ARG A 25 4.63 10.69 0.35
CA ARG A 25 4.09 11.28 -0.88
C ARG A 25 2.90 10.49 -1.44
N VAL A 26 2.59 9.33 -0.88
CA VAL A 26 1.55 8.44 -1.40
C VAL A 26 0.33 8.43 -0.48
N ALA A 27 -0.83 8.71 -1.06
CA ALA A 27 -2.11 8.51 -0.41
C ALA A 27 -2.71 7.16 -0.85
N ALA A 28 -3.16 6.36 0.13
CA ALA A 28 -3.93 5.15 -0.10
C ALA A 28 -5.42 5.42 0.14
N SER A 29 -6.27 4.97 -0.78
CA SER A 29 -7.72 5.12 -0.68
C SER A 29 -8.45 3.88 -1.19
N HIS A 30 -9.71 3.73 -0.78
CA HIS A 30 -10.57 2.62 -1.22
C HIS A 30 -9.96 1.24 -0.95
N GLY A 31 -9.28 1.08 0.19
CA GLY A 31 -8.69 -0.18 0.61
C GLY A 31 -9.75 -1.22 1.01
N TRP A 32 -9.72 -2.40 0.42
CA TRP A 32 -10.62 -3.50 0.79
C TRP A 32 -10.03 -4.89 0.52
N ILE A 33 -10.53 -5.88 1.24
CA ILE A 33 -10.17 -7.29 1.08
C ILE A 33 -11.40 -8.05 0.61
N ARG A 34 -11.27 -8.81 -0.48
CA ARG A 34 -12.24 -9.83 -0.87
C ARG A 34 -11.97 -11.11 -0.09
N VAL A 35 -12.81 -11.40 0.90
CA VAL A 35 -12.69 -12.63 1.68
C VAL A 35 -13.16 -13.83 0.86
N MET A 36 -12.42 -14.93 0.94
CA MET A 36 -12.74 -16.18 0.27
C MET A 36 -13.14 -17.26 1.29
N PRO A 37 -14.02 -18.22 0.93
CA PRO A 37 -14.40 -19.30 1.84
C PRO A 37 -13.22 -20.21 2.22
N GLY A 38 -13.24 -20.72 3.46
CA GLY A 38 -12.27 -21.69 3.94
C GLY A 38 -10.86 -21.11 4.07
N ALA A 39 -9.86 -21.88 3.65
CA ALA A 39 -8.45 -21.50 3.71
C ALA A 39 -7.90 -20.92 2.39
N LEU A 40 -8.80 -20.53 1.47
CA LEU A 40 -8.41 -19.96 0.19
C LEU A 40 -7.75 -18.58 0.37
N PRO A 41 -6.77 -18.21 -0.47
CA PRO A 41 -6.17 -16.88 -0.44
C PRO A 41 -7.20 -15.77 -0.66
N ALA A 42 -7.09 -14.69 0.10
CA ALA A 42 -7.90 -13.49 -0.10
C ALA A 42 -7.23 -12.52 -1.08
N GLY A 43 -8.02 -11.64 -1.70
CA GLY A 43 -7.53 -10.58 -2.58
C GLY A 43 -7.63 -9.21 -1.91
N GLY A 44 -6.56 -8.43 -1.91
CA GLY A 44 -6.51 -7.06 -1.39
C GLY A 44 -6.39 -6.03 -2.51
N TYR A 45 -7.16 -4.96 -2.40
CA TYR A 45 -7.34 -3.95 -3.43
C TYR A 45 -7.26 -2.56 -2.81
N VAL A 46 -6.63 -1.63 -3.51
CA VAL A 46 -6.39 -0.25 -3.05
C VAL A 46 -6.02 0.64 -4.23
N VAL A 47 -6.38 1.91 -4.14
CA VAL A 47 -5.90 2.94 -5.06
C VAL A 47 -4.79 3.73 -4.38
N LEU A 48 -3.64 3.80 -5.04
CA LEU A 48 -2.47 4.54 -4.59
C LEU A 48 -2.27 5.76 -5.48
N GLU A 49 -2.20 6.93 -4.88
CA GLU A 49 -2.00 8.21 -5.56
C GLU A 49 -0.70 8.83 -5.06
N ASN A 50 0.22 9.11 -5.98
CA ASN A 50 1.52 9.70 -5.68
C ASN A 50 1.46 11.20 -5.96
N HIS A 51 1.58 12.01 -4.91
CA HIS A 51 1.60 13.47 -4.98
C HIS A 51 3.01 14.05 -5.18
N GLY A 52 4.03 13.20 -5.23
CA GLY A 52 5.42 13.60 -5.44
C GLY A 52 5.81 13.80 -6.90
N ASP A 53 6.94 14.49 -7.09
CA ASP A 53 7.52 14.81 -8.41
C ASP A 53 8.35 13.67 -9.03
N ARG A 54 8.42 12.52 -8.36
CA ARG A 54 9.16 11.32 -8.82
C ARG A 54 8.28 10.09 -8.72
N ALA A 55 8.49 9.14 -9.63
CA ALA A 55 7.85 7.84 -9.52
C ALA A 55 8.33 7.12 -8.25
N VAL A 56 7.41 6.42 -7.60
CA VAL A 56 7.66 5.62 -6.39
C VAL A 56 7.27 4.17 -6.67
N SER A 57 7.82 3.24 -5.90
CA SER A 57 7.62 1.81 -6.16
C SER A 57 7.16 1.08 -4.92
N LEU A 58 5.95 0.49 -4.97
CA LEU A 58 5.46 -0.44 -3.96
C LEU A 58 6.15 -1.78 -4.18
N SER A 59 6.91 -2.25 -3.20
CA SER A 59 7.73 -3.46 -3.32
C SER A 59 7.23 -4.62 -2.46
N ALA A 60 6.51 -4.33 -1.38
CA ALA A 60 5.98 -5.36 -0.49
C ALA A 60 4.76 -4.86 0.27
N ALA A 61 4.05 -5.78 0.89
CA ALA A 61 3.02 -5.49 1.88
C ALA A 61 3.06 -6.54 3.00
N SER A 62 2.49 -6.21 4.15
CA SER A 62 2.34 -7.13 5.27
C SER A 62 1.08 -6.82 6.07
N SER A 63 0.58 -7.79 6.82
CA SER A 63 -0.53 -7.60 7.75
C SER A 63 -0.35 -8.52 8.96
N PRO A 64 -0.69 -8.09 10.18
CA PRO A 64 -0.73 -9.00 11.33
C PRO A 64 -1.84 -10.07 11.20
N ALA A 65 -2.84 -9.86 10.33
CA ALA A 65 -3.95 -10.80 10.15
C ALA A 65 -3.62 -11.97 9.20
N TYR A 66 -2.53 -11.89 8.43
CA TYR A 66 -2.16 -12.87 7.41
C TYR A 66 -0.68 -13.21 7.52
N ALA A 67 -0.32 -14.49 7.38
CA ALA A 67 1.08 -14.89 7.48
C ALA A 67 1.95 -14.38 6.32
N GLU A 68 1.33 -14.12 5.16
CA GLU A 68 2.03 -13.65 3.97
C GLU A 68 1.12 -12.77 3.11
N VAL A 69 1.67 -11.68 2.57
CA VAL A 69 1.01 -10.78 1.63
C VAL A 69 1.94 -10.55 0.44
N MET A 70 1.51 -10.91 -0.76
CA MET A 70 2.33 -10.82 -1.97
C MET A 70 1.67 -9.91 -3.01
N LEU A 71 2.46 -9.18 -3.78
CA LEU A 71 1.96 -8.43 -4.93
C LEU A 71 1.84 -9.34 -6.15
N HIS A 72 0.67 -9.38 -6.76
CA HIS A 72 0.38 -10.22 -7.92
C HIS A 72 -0.23 -9.40 -9.05
N LYS A 73 -0.07 -9.87 -10.29
CA LYS A 73 -0.75 -9.37 -11.48
C LYS A 73 -1.60 -10.48 -12.08
N SER A 74 -2.88 -10.18 -12.29
CA SER A 74 -3.75 -11.04 -13.08
C SER A 74 -3.60 -10.71 -14.56
N SER A 75 -3.60 -11.73 -15.40
CA SER A 75 -3.68 -11.59 -16.86
C SER A 75 -4.53 -12.71 -17.43
N THR A 76 -5.19 -12.44 -18.55
CA THR A 76 -5.84 -13.48 -19.34
C THR A 76 -4.99 -13.70 -20.58
N ASP A 77 -4.09 -14.68 -20.50
CA ASP A 77 -3.28 -15.06 -21.65
C ASP A 77 -3.87 -16.33 -22.27
N THR A 78 -4.10 -16.33 -23.58
CA THR A 78 -4.67 -17.47 -24.34
C THR A 78 -6.02 -18.01 -23.83
N GLY A 79 -6.82 -17.19 -23.15
CA GLY A 79 -8.13 -17.59 -22.60
C GLY A 79 -8.05 -18.29 -21.24
N MET A 80 -6.85 -18.49 -20.69
CA MET A 80 -6.65 -18.95 -19.32
C MET A 80 -6.26 -17.78 -18.42
N GLY A 81 -6.96 -17.62 -17.30
CA GLY A 81 -6.57 -16.66 -16.26
C GLY A 81 -5.27 -17.12 -15.59
N ARG A 82 -4.27 -16.24 -15.57
CA ARG A 82 -3.01 -16.41 -14.85
C ARG A 82 -2.90 -15.35 -13.76
N MET A 83 -2.36 -15.73 -12.62
CA MET A 83 -1.97 -14.82 -11.55
C MET A 83 -0.50 -15.05 -11.28
N GLU A 84 0.31 -14.00 -11.43
CA GLU A 84 1.75 -14.08 -11.29
C GLU A 84 2.20 -13.13 -10.18
N LYS A 85 3.09 -13.60 -9.30
CA LYS A 85 3.76 -12.74 -8.33
C LYS A 85 4.67 -11.76 -9.06
N VAL A 86 4.62 -10.49 -8.68
CA VAL A 86 5.52 -9.46 -9.20
C VAL A 86 6.31 -8.83 -8.05
N ASP A 87 7.52 -8.38 -8.33
CA ASP A 87 8.42 -7.83 -7.30
C ASP A 87 8.04 -6.40 -6.89
N ALA A 88 7.41 -5.65 -7.80
CA ALA A 88 7.03 -4.27 -7.52
C ALA A 88 5.91 -3.75 -8.44
N LEU A 89 5.25 -2.70 -7.96
CA LEU A 89 4.32 -1.87 -8.72
C LEU A 89 4.83 -0.42 -8.72
N SER A 90 5.07 0.12 -9.92
CA SER A 90 5.43 1.53 -10.10
C SER A 90 4.20 2.43 -10.03
N ILE A 91 4.31 3.55 -9.32
CA ILE A 91 3.30 4.60 -9.19
C ILE A 91 3.94 5.88 -9.74
N PRO A 92 3.52 6.36 -10.93
CA PRO A 92 4.13 7.53 -11.57
C PRO A 92 4.06 8.80 -10.71
N ALA A 93 4.96 9.74 -10.94
CA ALA A 93 4.88 11.09 -10.36
C ALA A 93 3.54 11.74 -10.71
N HIS A 94 2.89 12.38 -9.73
CA HIS A 94 1.54 12.96 -9.87
C HIS A 94 0.48 11.99 -10.43
N GLY A 95 0.73 10.68 -10.30
CA GLY A 95 -0.03 9.62 -10.95
C GLY A 95 -0.72 8.68 -9.96
N LYS A 96 -1.45 7.71 -10.51
CA LYS A 96 -2.18 6.69 -9.75
C LYS A 96 -1.82 5.29 -10.21
N ALA A 97 -1.83 4.35 -9.27
CA ALA A 97 -1.86 2.92 -9.56
C ALA A 97 -3.00 2.27 -8.78
N ALA A 98 -3.82 1.49 -9.46
CA ALA A 98 -4.93 0.75 -8.84
C ALA A 98 -4.58 -0.73 -8.74
N LEU A 99 -4.72 -1.28 -7.55
CA LEU A 99 -4.85 -2.71 -7.33
C LEU A 99 -6.33 -3.03 -7.35
N SER A 100 -6.81 -3.67 -8.41
CA SER A 100 -8.23 -3.96 -8.66
C SER A 100 -8.44 -5.39 -9.18
N PRO A 101 -9.64 -5.95 -9.06
CA PRO A 101 -9.97 -7.27 -9.61
C PRO A 101 -9.59 -7.36 -11.10
N GLY A 102 -8.94 -8.47 -11.50
CA GLY A 102 -8.48 -8.66 -12.88
C GLY A 102 -7.19 -7.91 -13.26
N GLY A 103 -6.67 -7.05 -12.38
CA GLY A 103 -5.38 -6.37 -12.55
C GLY A 103 -4.36 -6.77 -11.47
N TYR A 104 -3.61 -5.78 -10.99
CA TYR A 104 -2.74 -5.94 -9.83
C TYR A 104 -3.57 -6.16 -8.56
N HIS A 105 -3.08 -6.98 -7.63
CA HIS A 105 -3.74 -7.21 -6.35
C HIS A 105 -2.73 -7.68 -5.31
N LEU A 106 -3.08 -7.51 -4.04
CA LEU A 106 -2.40 -8.19 -2.95
C LEU A 106 -3.01 -9.58 -2.79
N MET A 107 -2.21 -10.63 -2.88
CA MET A 107 -2.62 -11.98 -2.49
C MET A 107 -2.31 -12.17 -1.01
N LEU A 108 -3.35 -12.31 -0.18
CA LEU A 108 -3.21 -12.51 1.27
C LEU A 108 -3.38 -14.00 1.60
N MET A 109 -2.33 -14.59 2.16
CA MET A 109 -2.23 -16.02 2.41
C MET A 109 -2.34 -16.31 3.91
N LYS A 110 -2.97 -17.45 4.25
CA LYS A 110 -2.96 -18.04 5.60
C LYS A 110 -3.37 -17.02 6.67
N ALA A 111 -4.66 -16.69 6.69
CA ALA A 111 -5.21 -15.83 7.75
C ALA A 111 -4.94 -16.44 9.13
N ALA A 112 -4.47 -15.62 10.07
CA ALA A 112 -4.14 -16.04 11.44
C ALA A 112 -5.40 -16.41 12.24
N ALA A 113 -6.52 -15.78 11.90
CA ALA A 113 -7.86 -16.07 12.39
C ALA A 113 -8.88 -15.82 11.27
N PRO A 114 -10.12 -16.36 11.36
CA PRO A 114 -11.16 -16.08 10.37
C PRO A 114 -11.44 -14.58 10.25
N VAL A 115 -11.25 -14.02 9.05
CA VAL A 115 -11.62 -12.63 8.70
C VAL A 115 -13.06 -12.62 8.20
N LYS A 116 -13.92 -11.85 8.85
CA LYS A 116 -15.36 -11.75 8.56
C LYS A 116 -15.65 -10.51 7.71
N VAL A 117 -16.76 -10.55 6.98
CA VAL A 117 -17.26 -9.38 6.25
C VAL A 117 -17.52 -8.24 7.24
N GLY A 118 -17.07 -7.04 6.89
CA GLY A 118 -17.14 -5.84 7.73
C GLY A 118 -15.92 -5.63 8.63
N ASP A 119 -15.06 -6.63 8.81
CA ASP A 119 -13.84 -6.48 9.60
C ASP A 119 -12.90 -5.44 8.97
N LYS A 120 -12.19 -4.72 9.83
CA LYS A 120 -11.13 -3.80 9.44
C LYS A 120 -9.77 -4.46 9.63
N VAL A 121 -9.03 -4.62 8.54
CA VAL A 121 -7.73 -5.27 8.52
C VAL A 121 -6.65 -4.24 8.21
N ARG A 122 -5.69 -4.09 9.11
CA ARG A 122 -4.51 -3.25 8.86
C ARG A 122 -3.59 -3.92 7.85
N VAL A 123 -3.19 -3.18 6.83
CA VAL A 123 -2.19 -3.56 5.84
C VAL A 123 -1.09 -2.49 5.85
N THR A 124 0.15 -2.91 5.98
CA THR A 124 1.33 -2.04 5.85
C THR A 124 1.90 -2.22 4.45
N LEU A 125 1.91 -1.15 3.68
CA LEU A 125 2.53 -1.08 2.35
C LEU A 125 3.99 -0.65 2.51
N ARG A 126 4.93 -1.31 1.84
CA ARG A 126 6.36 -1.00 1.90
C ARG A 126 6.88 -0.59 0.53
N PHE A 127 7.51 0.57 0.48
CA PHE A 127 8.10 1.14 -0.73
C PHE A 127 9.57 0.73 -0.86
N ALA A 128 10.10 0.85 -2.08
CA ALA A 128 11.46 0.41 -2.42
C ALA A 128 12.56 1.16 -1.64
N ASP A 129 12.30 2.39 -1.21
CA ASP A 129 13.21 3.17 -0.34
C ASP A 129 13.20 2.72 1.13
N GLY A 130 12.36 1.73 1.47
CA GLY A 130 12.21 1.18 2.80
C GLY A 130 11.16 1.89 3.67
N SER A 131 10.58 2.99 3.20
CA SER A 131 9.48 3.67 3.87
C SER A 131 8.18 2.84 3.81
N THR A 132 7.25 3.12 4.73
CA THR A 132 6.01 2.34 4.88
C THR A 132 4.79 3.21 5.07
N LEU A 133 3.66 2.76 4.53
CA LEU A 133 2.35 3.38 4.69
C LEU A 133 1.37 2.37 5.29
N ASP A 134 0.85 2.66 6.48
CA ASP A 134 -0.22 1.89 7.10
C ASP A 134 -1.58 2.32 6.55
N THR A 135 -2.41 1.34 6.20
CA THR A 135 -3.74 1.57 5.64
C THR A 135 -4.71 0.51 6.16
N GLU A 136 -5.98 0.91 6.28
CA GLU A 136 -7.05 0.04 6.77
C GLU A 136 -7.88 -0.46 5.59
N PHE A 137 -8.04 -1.77 5.49
CA PHE A 137 -8.84 -2.41 4.46
C PHE A 137 -10.10 -3.01 5.07
N GLU A 138 -11.24 -2.73 4.47
CA GLU A 138 -12.50 -3.38 4.88
C GLU A 138 -12.67 -4.73 4.19
N ALA A 139 -13.01 -5.77 4.94
CA ALA A 139 -13.33 -7.09 4.42
C ALA A 139 -14.73 -7.09 3.77
N LYS A 140 -14.81 -7.51 2.51
CA LYS A 140 -16.02 -7.57 1.69
C LYS A 140 -16.26 -8.96 1.12
N PRO A 141 -17.52 -9.32 0.78
CA PRO A 141 -17.89 -10.64 0.30
C PRO A 141 -17.15 -11.10 -0.97
N ALA A 142 -17.10 -12.42 -1.18
CA ALA A 142 -16.42 -13.05 -2.32
C ALA A 142 -16.99 -12.64 -3.70
N ASN A 143 -18.27 -12.27 -3.77
CA ASN A 143 -18.92 -11.85 -5.01
C ASN A 143 -18.76 -10.35 -5.32
N THR A 144 -18.01 -9.60 -4.51
CA THR A 144 -17.75 -8.18 -4.79
C THR A 144 -16.87 -8.05 -6.03
N VAL A 145 -17.44 -7.40 -7.06
CA VAL A 145 -16.79 -7.03 -8.32
C VAL A 145 -16.84 -5.50 -8.38
N ASP A 146 -15.73 -4.86 -8.03
CA ASP A 146 -15.57 -3.41 -7.84
C ASP A 146 -16.38 -2.76 -6.71
N GLY A 147 -15.65 -2.03 -5.86
CA GLY A 147 -16.21 -1.15 -4.81
C GLY A 147 -16.77 0.16 -5.38
N GLY A 148 -17.55 0.07 -6.46
CA GLY A 148 -18.29 1.18 -7.05
C GLY A 148 -19.76 1.11 -6.73
N ASP A 149 -20.16 1.43 -5.50
CA ASP A 149 -21.45 2.12 -5.33
C ASP A 149 -21.22 3.57 -5.77
N MET A 150 -21.30 3.80 -7.08
CA MET A 150 -21.43 5.12 -7.70
C MET A 150 -22.92 5.42 -7.93
N SER A 151 -23.84 4.78 -7.18
CA SER A 151 -25.30 4.90 -7.37
C SER A 151 -25.97 5.95 -6.50
N GLN A 152 -25.23 6.82 -5.79
CA GLN A 152 -25.83 7.90 -4.97
C GLN A 152 -25.31 9.32 -5.28
N MET A 153 -25.14 9.67 -6.55
CA MET A 153 -24.97 11.09 -6.98
C MET A 153 -26.00 11.58 -8.00
N HIS A 154 -27.17 10.95 -8.08
CA HIS A 154 -28.31 11.51 -8.83
C HIS A 154 -29.53 11.70 -7.94
N HIS A 155 -29.46 12.68 -7.03
CA HIS A 155 -30.63 13.39 -6.54
C HIS A 155 -30.23 14.84 -6.24
N HIS A 156 -30.40 15.71 -7.25
CA HIS A 156 -31.14 16.98 -7.22
C HIS A 156 -30.87 17.76 -8.52
#